data_AF-S9SHQ3-F1
#
_entry.id   AF-S9SHQ3-F1
#
_cell.length_a   1.000
_cell.length_b   1.000
_cell.length_c   1.000
_cell.angle_alpha   90.00
_cell.angle_beta   90.00
_cell.angle_gamma   90.00
#
_symmetry.space_group_name_H-M   'P 1'
#
loop_
_entity.id
_entity.type
_entity.pdbx_description
1 polymer ?
#
loop_
_entity_poly.entity_id
_entity_poly.type
_entity_poly.pdbx_seq_one_letter_code
_entity_poly.pdbx_strand_id
1 'polypeptide(L)'
;MTVPVVTWMDSTHTAEITQPFDFGVIEADSKSKVRTFNIWNNRNGDKDVSKMEDCTFTTRDMKGGYDVELVKEHWFHVQVDSLNEKDIDDDASKVGKDFSKPIGTTGSTKKDHAGSPLSVPLTPAQQEILGVNNNGDPMDAAGNYVTVSVQADVPLNATSGRQDFKLRVSYRYI
;
A
#
# COMPACT_ATOMS: atom_id res chain seq x y z
N MET A 1 -5.58 -9.86 20.56
CA MET A 1 -6.05 -10.25 19.22
C MET A 1 -4.87 -10.81 18.42
N THR A 2 -5.10 -11.48 17.30
CA THR A 2 -4.04 -12.01 16.41
C THR A 2 -3.42 -10.88 15.59
N VAL A 3 -2.11 -10.96 15.33
CA VAL A 3 -1.35 -9.95 14.59
C VAL A 3 -1.91 -9.79 13.17
N PRO A 4 -1.97 -8.55 12.62
CA PRO A 4 -2.35 -8.33 11.22
C PRO A 4 -1.52 -9.17 10.24
N VAL A 5 -2.16 -9.70 9.20
CA VAL A 5 -1.52 -10.53 8.17
C VAL A 5 -1.50 -9.74 6.87
N VAL A 6 -0.37 -9.10 6.58
CA VAL A 6 -0.24 -8.19 5.44
C VAL A 6 0.22 -8.93 4.19
N THR A 7 -0.53 -8.81 3.10
CA THR A 7 -0.15 -9.33 1.77
C THR A 7 -0.25 -8.24 0.71
N TRP A 8 0.62 -8.30 -0.29
CA TRP A 8 0.64 -7.34 -1.39
C TRP A 8 0.23 -8.05 -2.67
N MET A 9 -0.77 -7.54 -3.35
CA MET A 9 -1.28 -8.11 -4.60
C MET A 9 -1.07 -7.13 -5.75
N ASP A 10 -1.02 -7.66 -6.97
CA ASP A 10 -1.07 -6.89 -8.20
C ASP A 10 -2.36 -6.07 -8.32
N SER A 11 -2.43 -5.21 -9.35
CA SER A 11 -3.58 -4.33 -9.59
C SER A 11 -4.91 -5.06 -9.77
N THR A 12 -4.87 -6.34 -10.13
CA THR A 12 -6.05 -7.19 -10.38
C THR A 12 -6.41 -8.10 -9.21
N HIS A 13 -5.67 -8.04 -8.09
CA HIS A 13 -5.82 -8.91 -6.92
C HIS A 13 -5.61 -10.41 -7.20
N THR A 14 -4.93 -10.74 -8.30
CA THR A 14 -4.79 -12.11 -8.80
C THR A 14 -3.45 -12.74 -8.44
N ALA A 15 -2.38 -11.97 -8.48
CA ALA A 15 -1.04 -12.44 -8.15
C ALA A 15 -0.48 -11.69 -6.94
N GLU A 16 0.15 -12.43 -6.03
CA GLU A 16 0.90 -11.85 -4.93
C GLU A 16 2.21 -11.24 -5.46
N ILE A 17 2.53 -10.03 -4.99
CA ILE A 17 3.78 -9.34 -5.28
C ILE A 17 4.85 -9.90 -4.35
N THR A 18 5.77 -10.67 -4.93
CA THR A 18 6.91 -11.22 -4.22
C THR A 18 8.09 -10.25 -4.26
N GLN A 19 8.96 -10.35 -3.26
CA GLN A 19 10.20 -9.56 -3.20
C GLN A 19 11.33 -10.29 -3.94
N PRO A 20 12.20 -9.58 -4.67
CA PRO A 20 12.19 -8.14 -4.92
C PRO A 20 11.18 -7.74 -6.03
N PHE A 21 10.61 -6.54 -5.92
CA PHE A 21 9.84 -5.92 -7.00
C PHE A 21 10.73 -4.95 -7.79
N ASP A 22 10.78 -5.10 -9.11
CA ASP A 22 11.62 -4.28 -10.00
C ASP A 22 10.80 -3.18 -10.68
N PHE A 23 11.20 -1.93 -10.46
CA PHE A 23 10.62 -0.77 -11.14
C PHE A 23 11.19 -0.57 -12.56
N GLY A 24 12.23 -1.31 -12.93
CA GLY A 24 12.93 -1.24 -14.20
C GLY A 24 13.93 -0.08 -14.25
N VAL A 25 14.44 0.17 -15.45
CA VAL A 25 15.29 1.34 -15.72
C VAL A 25 14.38 2.55 -15.95
N ILE A 26 14.68 3.65 -15.26
CA ILE A 26 14.00 4.93 -15.39
C ILE A 26 15.08 5.96 -15.70
N GLU A 27 14.85 6.75 -16.74
CA GLU A 27 15.79 7.79 -17.17
C GLU A 27 15.72 9.00 -16.21
N ALA A 28 16.83 9.70 -16.05
CA ALA A 28 16.82 10.98 -15.34
C ALA A 28 15.91 12.00 -16.05
N ASP A 29 15.31 12.91 -15.28
CA ASP A 29 14.32 13.89 -15.77
C ASP A 29 13.07 13.22 -16.35
N SER A 30 12.67 12.07 -15.81
CA SER A 30 11.51 11.32 -16.28
C SER A 30 10.76 10.62 -15.15
N LYS A 31 9.49 10.32 -15.43
CA LYS A 31 8.62 9.55 -14.55
C LYS A 31 8.56 8.08 -14.99
N SER A 32 8.53 7.17 -14.03
CA SER A 32 8.28 5.76 -14.28
C SER A 32 6.84 5.52 -14.74
N LYS A 33 6.57 4.30 -15.20
CA LYS A 33 5.19 3.80 -15.27
C LYS A 33 4.61 3.76 -13.86
N VAL A 34 3.33 4.11 -13.73
CA VAL A 34 2.57 3.93 -12.50
C VAL A 34 2.41 2.45 -12.22
N ARG A 35 2.67 2.03 -10.98
CA ARG A 35 2.49 0.67 -10.48
C ARG A 35 1.44 0.66 -9.38
N THR A 36 0.36 -0.08 -9.58
CA THR A 36 -0.72 -0.19 -8.60
C THR A 36 -0.54 -1.46 -7.78
N PHE A 37 -0.65 -1.32 -6.46
CA PHE A 37 -0.57 -2.37 -5.47
C PHE A 37 -1.85 -2.42 -4.64
N ASN A 38 -2.30 -3.63 -4.35
CA ASN A 38 -3.40 -3.87 -3.41
C ASN A 38 -2.82 -4.46 -2.13
N ILE A 39 -2.83 -3.67 -1.06
CA ILE A 39 -2.25 -4.02 0.23
C ILE A 39 -3.38 -4.49 1.12
N TRP A 40 -3.38 -5.78 1.43
CA TRP A 40 -4.41 -6.44 2.21
C TRP A 40 -4.01 -6.62 3.66
N ASN A 41 -5.01 -6.67 4.53
CA ASN A 41 -4.94 -7.27 5.86
C ASN A 41 -5.90 -8.46 5.92
N ASN A 42 -5.37 -9.63 6.23
CA ASN A 42 -6.10 -10.89 6.39
C ASN A 42 -6.83 -11.38 5.13
N ARG A 43 -6.20 -11.26 3.94
CA ARG A 43 -6.82 -11.71 2.69
C ARG A 43 -7.18 -13.20 2.76
N ASN A 44 -8.44 -13.52 2.52
CA ASN A 44 -8.98 -14.88 2.57
C ASN A 44 -8.77 -15.60 3.93
N GLY A 45 -8.65 -14.86 5.02
CA GLY A 45 -8.50 -15.42 6.37
C GLY A 45 -9.79 -16.04 6.88
N ASP A 46 -9.68 -17.19 7.54
CA ASP A 46 -10.81 -17.92 8.16
C ASP A 46 -11.20 -17.36 9.54
N LYS A 47 -10.29 -16.61 10.17
CA LYS A 47 -10.46 -15.98 11.48
C LYS A 47 -10.12 -14.50 11.41
N ASP A 48 -10.74 -13.71 12.28
CA ASP A 48 -10.39 -12.31 12.44
C ASP A 48 -8.96 -12.16 12.97
N VAL A 49 -8.28 -11.12 12.49
CA VAL A 49 -7.05 -10.57 13.06
C VAL A 49 -7.27 -9.10 13.41
N SER A 50 -6.33 -8.50 14.14
CA SER A 50 -6.41 -7.08 14.46
C SER A 50 -6.49 -6.25 13.17
N LYS A 51 -7.31 -5.20 13.21
CA LYS A 51 -7.27 -4.13 12.21
C LYS A 51 -5.93 -3.39 12.28
N MET A 52 -5.50 -2.86 11.14
CA MET A 52 -4.34 -1.96 11.07
C MET A 52 -4.85 -0.54 11.25
N GLU A 53 -4.35 0.16 12.26
CA GLU A 53 -4.70 1.55 12.58
C GLU A 53 -3.54 2.50 12.27
N ASP A 54 -3.86 3.77 12.00
CA ASP A 54 -2.90 4.82 11.64
C ASP A 54 -1.93 4.39 10.54
N CYS A 55 -2.48 3.76 9.50
CA CYS A 55 -1.70 3.23 8.40
C CYS A 55 -1.02 4.37 7.63
N THR A 56 0.27 4.19 7.37
CA THR A 56 1.05 5.07 6.50
C THR A 56 1.94 4.28 5.55
N PHE A 57 2.20 4.85 4.37
CA PHE A 57 3.10 4.32 3.36
C PHE A 57 4.31 5.22 3.20
N THR A 58 5.51 4.64 3.14
CA THR A 58 6.75 5.38 2.84
C THR A 58 7.77 4.50 2.12
N THR A 59 8.88 5.10 1.67
CA THR A 59 10.07 4.38 1.22
C THR A 59 11.16 4.40 2.30
N ARG A 60 11.97 3.34 2.35
CA ARG A 60 13.11 3.21 3.28
C ARG A 60 14.28 2.57 2.57
N ASP A 61 15.49 2.78 3.07
CA ASP A 61 16.61 1.95 2.64
C ASP A 61 16.46 0.49 3.13
N MET A 62 17.34 -0.39 2.65
CA MET A 62 17.31 -1.80 3.02
C MET A 62 17.56 -2.07 4.51
N LYS A 63 18.22 -1.15 5.23
CA LYS A 63 18.46 -1.20 6.68
C LYS A 63 17.35 -0.51 7.50
N GLY A 64 16.38 0.12 6.85
CA GLY A 64 15.27 0.87 7.46
C GLY A 64 15.55 2.36 7.69
N GLY A 65 16.72 2.85 7.29
CA GLY A 65 17.08 4.27 7.30
C GLY A 65 16.66 5.01 6.03
N TYR A 66 17.42 6.04 5.67
CA TYR A 66 17.12 6.99 4.61
C TYR A 66 18.35 7.36 3.76
N ASP A 67 19.40 6.55 3.77
CA ASP A 67 20.69 6.94 3.19
C ASP A 67 20.73 6.83 1.65
N VAL A 68 19.80 6.06 1.08
CA VAL A 68 19.67 5.89 -0.38
C VAL A 68 19.04 7.14 -0.98
N GLU A 69 19.62 7.61 -2.10
CA GLU A 69 19.26 8.89 -2.75
C GLU A 69 17.76 8.99 -3.04
N LEU A 70 17.16 7.97 -3.65
CA LEU A 70 15.72 7.97 -3.96
C LEU A 70 14.80 8.14 -2.74
N VAL A 71 15.26 7.68 -1.57
CA VAL A 71 14.51 7.79 -0.32
C VAL A 71 14.71 9.16 0.30
N LYS A 72 15.97 9.61 0.32
CA LYS A 72 16.41 10.88 0.90
C LYS A 72 15.80 12.08 0.19
N GLU A 73 15.70 12.00 -1.12
CA GLU A 73 15.23 13.08 -2.01
C GLU A 73 13.77 12.89 -2.46
N HIS A 74 13.04 11.92 -1.88
CA HIS A 74 11.60 11.73 -2.06
C HIS A 74 11.16 11.46 -3.51
N TRP A 75 11.88 10.62 -4.24
CA TRP A 75 11.60 10.38 -5.67
C TRP A 75 10.28 9.65 -5.92
N PHE A 76 9.65 9.09 -4.89
CA PHE A 76 8.42 8.32 -5.05
C PHE A 76 7.20 9.12 -4.66
N HIS A 77 6.17 8.99 -5.48
CA HIS A 77 4.84 9.53 -5.29
C HIS A 77 3.84 8.39 -5.11
N VAL A 78 2.89 8.56 -4.20
CA VAL A 78 1.88 7.57 -3.82
C VAL A 78 0.50 8.22 -3.77
N GLN A 79 -0.38 7.70 -4.63
CA GLN A 79 -1.80 8.02 -4.67
C GLN A 79 -2.59 6.88 -4.01
N VAL A 80 -3.58 7.22 -3.18
CA VAL A 80 -4.48 6.25 -2.53
C VAL A 80 -5.79 6.16 -3.31
N ASP A 81 -5.85 5.21 -4.24
CA ASP A 81 -6.98 5.03 -5.14
C ASP A 81 -8.28 4.66 -4.40
N SER A 82 -8.18 3.90 -3.31
CA SER A 82 -9.33 3.55 -2.46
C SER A 82 -9.97 4.75 -1.78
N LEU A 83 -9.27 5.88 -1.67
CA LEU A 83 -9.78 7.14 -1.12
C LEU A 83 -10.16 8.14 -2.24
N ASN A 84 -10.22 7.66 -3.48
CA ASN A 84 -10.59 8.45 -4.65
C ASN A 84 -9.65 9.65 -4.91
N GLU A 85 -8.39 9.57 -4.48
CA GLU A 85 -7.36 10.50 -4.93
C GLU A 85 -7.20 10.42 -6.45
N LYS A 86 -6.85 11.55 -7.09
CA LYS A 86 -6.80 11.66 -8.56
C LYS A 86 -5.52 12.28 -9.10
N ASP A 87 -4.69 12.82 -8.22
CA ASP A 87 -3.49 13.54 -8.59
C ASP A 87 -2.29 12.91 -7.89
N ILE A 88 -1.53 12.11 -8.65
CA ILE A 88 -0.29 11.51 -8.19
C ILE A 88 0.85 12.52 -8.16
N ASP A 89 0.71 13.67 -8.82
CA ASP A 89 1.74 14.71 -8.88
C ASP A 89 1.61 15.75 -7.75
N ASP A 90 0.57 15.63 -6.92
CA ASP A 90 0.38 16.46 -5.74
C ASP A 90 1.56 16.32 -4.76
N ASP A 91 1.99 17.42 -4.14
CA ASP A 91 3.13 17.41 -3.22
C ASP A 91 2.91 16.50 -2.01
N ALA A 92 1.65 16.32 -1.57
CA ALA A 92 1.25 15.42 -0.50
C ALA A 92 1.29 13.93 -0.91
N SER A 93 1.53 13.61 -2.18
CA SER A 93 1.75 12.22 -2.62
C SER A 93 3.20 11.77 -2.41
N LYS A 94 4.15 12.70 -2.23
CA LYS A 94 5.57 12.37 -2.02
C LYS A 94 5.78 11.49 -0.80
N VAL A 95 6.70 10.54 -0.92
CA VAL A 95 7.11 9.65 0.17
C VAL A 95 8.63 9.50 0.24
N GLY A 96 9.13 9.29 1.45
CA GLY A 96 10.54 9.03 1.70
C GLY A 96 10.97 9.51 3.08
N LYS A 97 12.12 10.18 3.14
CA LYS A 97 12.72 10.61 4.39
C LYS A 97 11.80 11.47 5.26
N ASP A 98 11.30 12.56 4.69
CA ASP A 98 10.53 13.57 5.42
C ASP A 98 9.02 13.39 5.23
N PHE A 99 8.59 12.52 4.32
CA PHE A 99 7.18 12.32 3.97
C PHE A 99 6.72 10.87 4.11
N SER A 100 5.49 10.71 4.59
CA SER A 100 4.77 9.44 4.63
C SER A 100 3.32 9.69 4.27
N LYS A 101 2.80 8.89 3.35
CA LYS A 101 1.43 9.02 2.84
C LYS A 101 0.46 8.30 3.79
N PRO A 102 -0.54 8.98 4.38
CA PRO A 102 -1.65 8.32 5.06
C PRO A 102 -2.36 7.36 4.10
N ILE A 103 -2.59 6.10 4.50
CA ILE A 103 -3.32 5.14 3.69
C ILE A 103 -4.49 4.56 4.49
N GLY A 104 -5.54 4.13 3.78
CA GLY A 104 -6.73 3.51 4.35
C GLY A 104 -7.75 3.26 3.25
N THR A 105 -8.89 2.70 3.60
CA THR A 105 -9.98 2.45 2.65
C THR A 105 -11.30 2.96 3.20
N THR A 106 -12.24 3.30 2.32
CA THR A 106 -13.65 3.53 2.68
C THR A 106 -14.55 2.38 2.22
N GLY A 107 -13.96 1.32 1.65
CA GLY A 107 -14.69 0.12 1.25
C GLY A 107 -15.20 -0.66 2.46
N SER A 108 -16.22 -1.48 2.24
CA SER A 108 -16.81 -2.32 3.30
C SER A 108 -16.58 -3.80 3.02
N THR A 109 -16.37 -4.56 4.09
CA THR A 109 -16.41 -6.02 4.05
C THR A 109 -17.83 -6.50 4.30
N LYS A 110 -18.35 -7.31 3.38
CA LYS A 110 -19.76 -7.69 3.26
C LYS A 110 -19.98 -9.18 3.42
N LYS A 111 -18.96 -10.01 3.23
CA LYS A 111 -19.06 -11.46 3.35
C LYS A 111 -17.91 -12.05 4.16
N ASP A 112 -18.21 -13.11 4.88
CA ASP A 112 -17.22 -13.88 5.64
C ASP A 112 -16.38 -14.81 4.75
N HIS A 113 -15.51 -15.61 5.37
CA HIS A 113 -14.66 -16.58 4.67
C HIS A 113 -15.44 -17.61 3.84
N ALA A 114 -16.62 -18.03 4.30
CA ALA A 114 -17.46 -18.97 3.57
C ALA A 114 -18.25 -18.31 2.42
N GLY A 115 -18.13 -16.98 2.26
CA GLY A 115 -18.92 -16.21 1.31
C GLY A 115 -20.36 -15.98 1.78
N SER A 116 -20.64 -16.14 3.07
CA SER A 116 -21.94 -15.79 3.64
C SER A 116 -22.02 -14.28 3.89
N PRO A 117 -23.12 -13.61 3.53
CA PRO A 117 -23.29 -12.19 3.83
C PRO A 117 -23.26 -11.90 5.34
N LEU A 118 -22.51 -10.86 5.73
CA LEU A 118 -22.56 -10.29 7.06
C LEU A 118 -23.90 -9.57 7.27
N SER A 119 -24.47 -9.68 8.47
CA SER A 119 -25.72 -9.00 8.83
C SER A 119 -25.61 -7.48 8.75
N VAL A 120 -24.41 -6.95 9.03
CA VAL A 120 -24.04 -5.55 8.85
C VAL A 120 -22.67 -5.49 8.17
N PRO A 121 -22.54 -4.84 7.00
CA PRO A 121 -21.25 -4.61 6.38
C PRO A 121 -20.32 -3.82 7.30
N LEU A 122 -19.08 -4.29 7.43
CA LEU A 122 -18.08 -3.66 8.28
C LEU A 122 -17.28 -2.66 7.45
N THR A 123 -17.21 -1.41 7.92
CA THR A 123 -16.49 -0.33 7.23
C THR A 123 -15.41 0.19 8.17
N PRO A 124 -14.15 0.34 7.70
CA PRO A 124 -13.07 0.84 8.51
C PRO A 124 -13.23 2.32 8.87
N ALA A 125 -12.56 2.72 9.94
CA ALA A 125 -12.35 4.13 10.25
C ALA A 125 -11.32 4.78 9.29
N GLN A 126 -11.09 6.08 9.45
CA GLN A 126 -10.04 6.77 8.71
C GLN A 126 -8.65 6.16 9.02
N GLN A 127 -7.81 6.03 8.00
CA GLN A 127 -6.47 5.42 8.08
C GLN A 127 -6.45 3.97 8.60
N GLU A 128 -7.54 3.25 8.38
CA GLU A 128 -7.70 1.87 8.85
C GLU A 128 -7.84 0.89 7.70
N ILE A 129 -7.34 -0.33 7.93
CA ILE A 129 -7.58 -1.51 7.08
C ILE A 129 -8.05 -2.65 7.98
N LEU A 130 -9.25 -3.18 7.72
CA LEU A 130 -9.87 -4.20 8.55
C LEU A 130 -9.08 -5.52 8.51
N GLY A 131 -9.08 -6.23 9.63
CA GLY A 131 -8.52 -7.58 9.74
C GLY A 131 -9.58 -8.68 9.81
N VAL A 132 -10.83 -8.37 9.48
CA VAL A 132 -11.94 -9.33 9.62
C VAL A 132 -11.83 -10.48 8.62
N ASN A 133 -12.35 -11.65 8.98
CA ASN A 133 -12.39 -12.81 8.11
C ASN A 133 -13.16 -12.50 6.81
N ASN A 134 -12.68 -13.04 5.69
CA ASN A 134 -13.22 -12.74 4.37
C ASN A 134 -12.86 -13.85 3.38
N ASN A 135 -13.50 -13.83 2.22
CA ASN A 135 -13.31 -14.80 1.13
C ASN A 135 -12.22 -14.40 0.11
N GLY A 136 -11.51 -13.29 0.34
CA GLY A 136 -10.48 -12.77 -0.56
C GLY A 136 -10.99 -12.16 -1.86
N ASP A 137 -12.30 -12.04 -2.07
CA ASP A 137 -12.89 -11.38 -3.23
C ASP A 137 -12.88 -9.84 -3.02
N PRO A 138 -12.30 -9.05 -3.94
CA PRO A 138 -12.20 -7.60 -3.79
C PRO A 138 -13.54 -6.88 -3.67
N MET A 139 -14.60 -7.39 -4.29
CA MET A 139 -15.93 -6.77 -4.25
C MET A 139 -16.64 -7.00 -2.91
N ASP A 140 -16.32 -8.12 -2.26
CA ASP A 140 -16.89 -8.53 -0.98
C ASP A 140 -16.06 -8.02 0.21
N ALA A 141 -14.76 -7.81 0.05
CA ALA A 141 -13.81 -7.53 1.13
C ALA A 141 -13.09 -6.17 0.98
N ALA A 142 -13.77 -5.17 0.42
CA ALA A 142 -13.20 -3.84 0.15
C ALA A 142 -12.73 -3.08 1.41
N GLY A 143 -13.13 -3.51 2.61
CA GLY A 143 -12.63 -2.97 3.87
C GLY A 143 -11.30 -3.58 4.34
N ASN A 144 -10.90 -4.72 3.75
CA ASN A 144 -9.68 -5.46 4.12
C ASN A 144 -8.46 -5.10 3.27
N TYR A 145 -8.58 -4.18 2.32
CA TYR A 145 -7.43 -3.74 1.53
C TYR A 145 -7.47 -2.26 1.18
N VAL A 146 -6.29 -1.73 0.88
CA VAL A 146 -6.11 -0.43 0.25
C VAL A 146 -5.41 -0.59 -1.10
N THR A 147 -5.91 0.10 -2.10
CA THR A 147 -5.29 0.22 -3.42
C THR A 147 -4.46 1.49 -3.46
N VAL A 148 -3.17 1.36 -3.77
CA VAL A 148 -2.25 2.47 -3.91
C VAL A 148 -1.56 2.43 -5.27
N SER A 149 -1.42 3.58 -5.89
CA SER A 149 -0.66 3.77 -7.13
C SER A 149 0.64 4.48 -6.82
N VAL A 150 1.75 3.89 -7.24
CA VAL A 150 3.11 4.32 -6.92
C VAL A 150 3.85 4.67 -8.21
N GLN A 151 4.52 5.80 -8.23
CA GLN A 151 5.32 6.26 -9.37
C GLN A 151 6.63 6.86 -8.88
N ALA A 152 7.72 6.60 -9.60
CA ALA A 152 8.96 7.32 -9.40
C ALA A 152 9.00 8.55 -10.32
N ASP A 153 9.43 9.67 -9.79
CA ASP A 153 9.80 10.90 -10.49
C ASP A 153 11.29 11.15 -10.26
N VAL A 154 12.11 10.86 -11.27
CA VAL A 154 13.57 10.85 -11.15
C VAL A 154 14.11 12.22 -11.59
N PRO A 155 14.80 12.96 -10.72
CA PRO A 155 15.28 14.30 -11.05
C PRO A 155 16.45 14.25 -12.04
N LEU A 156 16.67 15.35 -12.78
CA LEU A 156 17.74 15.47 -13.78
C LEU A 156 19.16 15.22 -13.21
N ASN A 157 19.37 15.55 -11.94
CA ASN A 157 20.66 15.37 -11.25
C ASN A 157 20.81 14.01 -10.56
N ALA A 158 19.90 13.06 -10.81
CA ALA A 158 19.95 11.72 -10.24
C ALA A 158 21.26 10.99 -10.56
N THR A 159 21.81 10.29 -9.57
CA THR A 159 22.98 9.44 -9.79
C THR A 159 22.56 8.17 -10.53
N SER A 160 23.30 7.81 -11.59
CA SER A 160 23.06 6.55 -12.31
C SER A 160 23.47 5.34 -11.48
N GLY A 161 22.71 4.25 -11.62
CA GLY A 161 23.01 2.98 -10.98
C GLY A 161 21.79 2.31 -10.36
N ARG A 162 21.98 1.07 -9.93
CA ARG A 162 20.94 0.32 -9.23
C ARG A 162 20.85 0.78 -7.78
N GLN A 163 19.65 1.15 -7.36
CA GLN A 163 19.34 1.53 -5.98
C GLN A 163 18.35 0.52 -5.39
N ASP A 164 18.75 -0.23 -4.37
CA ASP A 164 17.86 -1.15 -3.65
C ASP A 164 17.22 -0.43 -2.45
N PHE A 165 15.91 -0.56 -2.32
CA PHE A 165 15.11 0.11 -1.28
C PHE A 165 13.88 -0.73 -0.91
N LYS A 166 13.14 -0.26 0.10
CA LYS A 166 11.92 -0.88 0.61
C LYS A 166 10.73 0.04 0.41
N LEU A 167 9.63 -0.50 -0.10
CA LEU A 167 8.30 0.04 0.17
C LEU A 167 7.90 -0.41 1.57
N ARG A 168 7.39 0.51 2.39
CA ARG A 168 7.03 0.23 3.78
C ARG A 168 5.63 0.73 4.09
N VAL A 169 4.81 -0.16 4.61
CA VAL A 169 3.58 0.17 5.31
C VAL A 169 3.86 0.11 6.81
N SER A 170 3.51 1.18 7.52
CA SER A 170 3.61 1.27 8.97
C SER A 170 2.21 1.40 9.55
N TYR A 171 1.94 0.72 10.67
CA TYR A 171 0.62 0.68 11.31
C TYR A 171 0.79 0.35 12.79
N ARG A 172 -0.28 0.58 13.56
CA ARG A 172 -0.46 0.06 14.92
C ARG A 172 -1.61 -0.95 14.93
N TYR A 173 -1.63 -1.82 15.93
CA TYR A 173 -2.73 -2.75 16.14
C TYR A 173 -2.84 -3.08 17.64
N ILE A 174 -4.05 -3.42 18.08
CA ILE A 174 -4.40 -3.78 19.47
C ILE A 174 -5.11 -5.15 19.47
#